data_AF-A0AAP9SWD1-F1
#
_entry.id   AF-A0AAP9SWD1-F1
#
_cell.length_a   1.000
_cell.length_b   1.000
_cell.length_c   1.000
_cell.angle_alpha   90.00
_cell.angle_beta   90.00
_cell.angle_gamma   90.00
#
_symmetry.space_group_name_H-M   'P 1'
#
loop_
_entity.id
_entity.type
_entity.pdbx_description
1 polymer ?
#
loop_
_entity_poly.entity_id
_entity_poly.type
_entity_poly.pdbx_seq_one_letter_code
_entity_poly.pdbx_strand_id
1 'polypeptide(L)' 'MDNNYKRQYRQLGDTTKEKISQSLKGRTKSATHIQAISDGLKKYWTSVPNQPNNNENKIEKHE' A
#
# COMPACT_ATOMS: atom_id res chain seq x y z
N MET A 1 -4.50 19.70 15.04
CA MET A 1 -4.97 19.26 13.71
C MET A 1 -4.98 17.75 13.70
N ASP A 2 -6.14 17.13 13.53
CA ASP A 2 -6.25 15.67 13.50
C ASP A 2 -5.63 15.14 12.20
N ASN A 3 -4.67 14.23 12.31
CA ASN A 3 -3.93 13.62 11.19
C ASN A 3 -4.78 12.61 10.39
N ASN A 4 -6.08 12.88 10.21
CA ASN A 4 -7.06 11.97 9.60
C ASN A 4 -6.78 11.68 8.11
N TYR A 5 -5.91 12.45 7.45
CA TYR A 5 -5.48 12.17 6.08
C TYR A 5 -4.44 11.05 5.98
N LYS A 6 -3.79 10.67 7.09
CA LYS A 6 -2.77 9.61 7.09
C LYS A 6 -3.40 8.24 7.23
N ARG A 7 -2.73 7.23 6.66
CA ARG A 7 -3.18 5.84 6.76
C ARG A 7 -3.13 5.37 8.21
N GLN A 8 -4.26 4.89 8.72
CA GLN A 8 -4.31 4.21 10.01
C GLN A 8 -3.74 2.79 9.92
N TYR A 9 -3.96 2.11 8.78
CA TYR A 9 -3.45 0.76 8.55
C TYR A 9 -2.89 0.57 7.13
N ARG A 10 -2.05 -0.47 6.96
CA ARG A 10 -1.41 -0.81 5.67
C ARG A 10 -2.37 -1.37 4.63
N GLN A 11 -3.32 -2.17 5.07
CA GLN A 11 -4.26 -2.89 4.23
C GLN A 11 -5.20 -1.91 3.51
N LEU A 12 -5.50 -2.22 2.26
CA LEU A 12 -6.44 -1.49 1.41
C LEU A 12 -7.50 -2.46 0.91
N GLY A 13 -8.73 -1.98 0.74
CA GLY A 13 -9.78 -2.73 0.05
C GLY A 13 -9.47 -2.88 -1.45
N ASP A 14 -9.97 -3.96 -2.06
CA ASP A 14 -9.60 -4.34 -3.43
C ASP A 14 -10.03 -3.31 -4.47
N THR A 15 -11.20 -2.72 -4.32
CA THR A 15 -11.68 -1.61 -5.17
C THR A 15 -10.73 -0.42 -5.16
N THR A 16 -10.07 -0.14 -4.03
CA THR A 16 -9.10 0.95 -3.91
C THR A 16 -7.78 0.57 -4.55
N LYS A 17 -7.31 -0.68 -4.37
CA LYS A 17 -6.11 -1.20 -5.05
C LYS A 17 -6.28 -1.12 -6.57
N GLU A 18 -7.46 -1.49 -7.07
CA GLU A 18 -7.78 -1.45 -8.49
C GLU A 18 -7.72 -0.03 -9.04
N LYS A 19 -8.38 0.94 -8.38
CA LYS A 19 -8.32 2.36 -8.78
C LYS A 19 -6.90 2.90 -8.80
N ILE A 20 -6.08 2.53 -7.82
CA ILE A 20 -4.65 2.91 -7.78
C ILE A 20 -3.93 2.30 -9.00
N SER A 21 -4.10 1.00 -9.24
CA SER A 21 -3.48 0.31 -10.38
C SER A 21 -3.85 0.95 -11.71
N GLN A 22 -5.14 1.21 -11.93
CA GLN A 22 -5.64 1.90 -13.13
C GLN A 22 -5.01 3.29 -13.29
N SER A 23 -4.90 4.07 -12.20
CA SER A 23 -4.30 5.42 -12.24
C SER A 23 -2.81 5.45 -12.54
N LEU A 24 -2.09 4.38 -12.20
CA LEU A 24 -0.65 4.23 -12.39
C LEU A 24 -0.29 3.60 -13.74
N LYS A 25 -1.26 3.00 -14.43
CA LYS A 25 -1.06 2.39 -15.75
C LYS A 25 -0.43 3.38 -16.73
N GLY A 26 0.60 2.93 -17.46
CA GLY A 26 1.29 3.73 -18.48
C GLY A 26 2.28 4.77 -17.94
N ARG A 27 2.43 4.90 -16.61
CA ARG A 27 3.41 5.82 -16.02
C ARG A 27 4.76 5.12 -15.86
N THR A 28 5.71 5.41 -16.75
CA THR A 28 7.09 4.91 -16.62
C THR A 28 7.91 5.82 -15.70
N LYS A 29 8.88 5.23 -15.01
CA LYS A 29 9.83 5.92 -14.12
C LYS A 29 11.22 5.37 -14.38
N SER A 30 12.25 6.19 -14.21
CA SER A 30 13.63 5.71 -14.27
C SER A 30 13.92 4.77 -13.10
N ALA A 31 14.92 3.88 -13.26
CA ALA A 31 15.31 2.93 -12.22
C ALA A 31 15.67 3.63 -10.90
N THR A 32 16.45 4.72 -10.97
CA THR A 32 16.82 5.52 -9.80
C THR A 32 15.61 6.11 -9.09
N HIS A 33 14.59 6.56 -9.84
CA HIS A 33 13.36 7.09 -9.27
C HIS A 33 12.53 6.00 -8.57
N ILE A 34 12.46 4.81 -9.17
CA ILE A 34 11.79 3.64 -8.56
C ILE A 34 12.46 3.27 -7.23
N GLN A 35 13.80 3.25 -7.20
CA GLN A 35 14.56 2.94 -5.99
C GLN A 35 14.30 3.96 -4.88
N ALA A 36 14.35 5.26 -5.18
CA ALA A 36 14.09 6.31 -4.21
C ALA A 36 12.65 6.23 -3.64
N ILE A 37 11.66 5.93 -4.48
CA ILE A 37 10.27 5.69 -4.04
C ILE A 37 10.20 4.47 -3.12
N SER A 38 10.85 3.36 -3.49
CA SER A 38 10.85 2.13 -2.70
C SER A 38 11.40 2.35 -1.30
N ASP A 39 12.54 3.05 -1.18
CA ASP A 39 13.17 3.30 0.12
C ASP A 39 12.36 4.27 0.97
N GLY A 40 11.76 5.30 0.35
CA GLY A 40 10.79 6.17 1.01
C GLY A 40 9.56 5.43 1.54
N LEU A 41 9.01 4.50 0.76
CA LEU A 41 7.87 3.68 1.16
C LEU A 41 8.23 2.73 2.32
N LYS A 42 9.39 2.06 2.27
CA LYS A 42 9.86 1.20 3.37
C LYS A 42 9.90 1.99 4.69
N LYS A 43 10.50 3.18 4.67
CA LYS A 43 10.58 4.07 5.84
C LYS A 43 9.22 4.53 6.31
N TYR A 44 8.32 4.91 5.40
CA TYR A 44 6.96 5.33 5.76
C TYR A 44 6.19 4.19 6.44
N TRP A 45 6.24 3.00 5.86
CA TRP A 45 5.47 1.86 6.33
C TRP A 45 5.87 1.40 7.74
N THR A 46 7.11 1.63 8.20
CA THR A 46 7.50 1.29 9.60
C THR A 46 6.62 1.97 10.64
N SER A 47 6.06 3.15 10.33
CA SER A 47 5.19 3.93 11.23
C SER A 47 3.71 3.55 11.14
N VAL A 48 3.30 2.79 10.13
CA VAL A 48 1.89 2.43 9.90
C VAL A 48 1.69 0.95 10.23
N PRO A 49 0.85 0.61 11.22
CA PRO A 49 0.64 -0.78 11.62
C PRO A 49 -0.21 -1.57 10.61
N ASN A 50 -0.12 -2.89 10.67
CA ASN A 50 -1.07 -3.78 10.01
C ASN A 50 -2.42 -3.74 10.73
N GLN A 51 -3.52 -3.97 10.00
CA GLN A 51 -4.81 -4.23 10.61
C GLN A 51 -4.68 -5.47 11.52
N PRO A 52 -5.31 -5.46 12.71
CA PRO A 52 -5.39 -6.64 13.54
C PRO A 52 -6.08 -7.75 12.74
N ASN A 53 -5.37 -8.86 12.56
CA ASN A 53 -5.89 -10.02 11.85
C ASN A 53 -7.02 -10.65 12.68
N ASN A 54 -8.27 -10.38 12.33
CA ASN A 54 -9.40 -11.17 12.81
C ASN A 54 -9.45 -12.42 11.93
N ASN A 55 -8.60 -13.42 12.25
CA ASN A 55 -8.41 -14.64 11.49
C ASN A 55 -9.64 -15.57 11.54
N GLU A 56 -10.74 -15.16 10.91
CA GLU A 56 -11.76 -16.07 10.39
C GLU A 56 -11.93 -15.77 8.90
N ASN A 57 -11.33 -16.61 8.07
CA ASN A 57 -11.43 -16.62 6.60
C ASN A 57 -10.70 -15.49 5.85
N LYS A 58 -9.47 -15.78 5.40
CA LYS A 58 -9.20 -16.13 3.99
C LYS A 58 -7.70 -16.36 3.79
N ILE A 59 -7.32 -17.63 3.69
CA ILE A 59 -6.07 -18.04 3.04
C ILE A 59 -6.37 -18.00 1.53
N GLU A 60 -6.15 -16.87 0.88
CA GLU A 60 -6.10 -16.86 -0.59
C GLU A 60 -4.70 -17.32 -1.00
N LYS A 61 -4.59 -18.63 -1.24
CA LYS A 61 -3.49 -19.23 -2.01
C LYS A 61 -3.57 -18.65 -3.42
N HIS A 62 -2.53 -17.96 -3.85
CA HIS A 62 -2.28 -17.74 -5.27
C HIS A 62 -1.38 -18.87 -5.75
N GLU A 63 -1.95 -19.74 -6.58
CA GLU A 63 -1.28 -20.73 -7.44
C GLU A 63 -0.57 -20.04 -8.61
#